data_AF-A0A3B9IX76-F1
#
_entry.id   AF-A0A3B9IX76-F1
#
_cell.length_a   1.000
_cell.length_b   1.000
_cell.length_c   1.000
_cell.angle_alpha   90.00
_cell.angle_beta   90.00
_cell.angle_gamma   90.00
#
_symmetry.space_group_name_H-M   'P 1'
#
loop_
_entity.id
_entity.type
_entity.pdbx_description
1 polymer ?
#
loop_
_entity_poly.entity_id
_entity_poly.type
_entity_poly.pdbx_seq_one_letter_code
_entity_poly.pdbx_strand_id
1 'polypeptide(L)'
;MFRNKDYTNDAMGAFLFTRGIYNTEYDNPYPADDKYIGGTGFDGYIAVEKTQPETVTSSASTTVTTHTTTTTTTTTHTTTSATETSPVTTTEIPAESENLFVDSINNWKFSNSSRNFGSSYYIEQSYLQTLLNGMSRTEQKDLKRILGKNWGGSCYGMASTSILSCYGILDPEQYQENANFLSDIQGPPNNKIKSLINYYYALQVTDEVYQYTANALYYMTEKQKITKLLEQLEDDSPTLVTFFWEDDYGSYGHAVVAYDIEYGSFVKNKKPYNVKIITYDNNAVNFNDNYCMYINTSNNSWFIPAYSADTTTGATMGLTTDDINIINYHGFLDGSNKKSIKEYISILSSKAIASDFSLRKINMNSNGSYAINSGSEDDIKMFSSFMDSSAQSDIKFAIGDSSKGCIMNLDQKENIDMSMRYQNDLISVNFENADKVVFDPSGYVEAGGENSSYHLDIISNDGYAPTDWYDITVSGIGKEVNLKKAENGYILNSDNLKDINVYAQSDNASPSCNFSTEYDSVLIYEINENTIGIAVDTDNNGSYETDIQDIIKILAGDANNDGKVSISDAVAILQYLANSNKYPLEGQAKINADCDGIAGVTGQDAATIQQYDAGVIDSLPVK
;
A
#
# COMPACT_ATOMS: atom_id res chain seq x y z
N MET A 1 15.85 -23.63 -4.73
CA MET A 1 15.20 -24.14 -3.49
C MET A 1 15.70 -23.32 -2.30
N PHE A 2 14.89 -22.43 -1.72
CA PHE A 2 15.25 -21.73 -0.49
C PHE A 2 14.93 -22.65 0.71
N ARG A 3 15.83 -22.75 1.69
CA ARG A 3 15.60 -23.37 3.01
C ARG A 3 16.06 -22.34 4.02
N ASN A 4 15.18 -21.92 4.91
CA ASN A 4 15.50 -20.89 5.89
C ASN A 4 16.13 -21.56 7.11
N LYS A 5 17.28 -21.05 7.54
CA LYS A 5 17.89 -21.45 8.81
C LYS A 5 17.97 -20.22 9.70
N ASP A 6 17.31 -20.37 10.85
CA ASP A 6 17.47 -19.58 12.06
C ASP A 6 16.75 -18.22 12.11
N TYR A 7 15.43 -18.26 12.35
CA TYR A 7 14.73 -17.20 13.08
C TYR A 7 13.72 -17.83 14.06
N THR A 8 14.13 -17.97 15.31
CA THR A 8 13.19 -18.27 16.41
C THR A 8 12.77 -16.95 17.05
N ASN A 9 11.48 -16.64 17.05
CA ASN A 9 10.80 -16.09 18.24
C ASN A 9 9.28 -16.05 18.08
N ASP A 10 8.63 -16.45 19.17
CA ASP A 10 7.20 -16.49 19.43
C ASP A 10 6.55 -15.09 19.43
N ALA A 11 5.39 -14.96 18.78
CA ALA A 11 4.15 -14.41 19.37
C ALA A 11 2.99 -14.38 18.36
N MET A 12 1.92 -15.13 18.68
CA MET A 12 0.60 -15.08 18.05
C MET A 12 -0.18 -13.80 18.43
N GLY A 13 -0.95 -13.27 17.46
CA GLY A 13 -2.35 -12.86 17.69
C GLY A 13 -2.75 -11.41 17.39
N ALA A 14 -3.75 -11.30 16.50
CA ALA A 14 -4.79 -10.26 16.35
C ALA A 14 -4.67 -9.22 15.21
N PHE A 15 -5.53 -9.45 14.20
CA PHE A 15 -6.37 -8.55 13.39
C PHE A 15 -5.91 -7.10 13.12
N LEU A 16 -5.78 -6.76 11.83
CA LEU A 16 -5.88 -5.38 11.35
C LEU A 16 -6.83 -5.29 10.14
N PHE A 17 -8.05 -4.83 10.43
CA PHE A 17 -8.93 -4.18 9.47
C PHE A 17 -8.47 -2.73 9.31
N THR A 18 -8.30 -2.27 8.07
CA THR A 18 -8.25 -0.82 7.80
C THR A 18 -9.68 -0.30 7.82
N ARG A 19 -10.18 0.01 9.03
CA ARG A 19 -11.37 0.86 9.17
C ARG A 19 -11.08 2.21 8.53
N GLY A 20 -12.06 2.69 7.76
CA GLY A 20 -12.00 3.99 7.09
C GLY A 20 -11.60 5.12 8.03
N ILE A 21 -11.04 6.16 7.41
CA ILE A 21 -10.62 7.43 8.00
C ILE A 21 -11.57 7.84 9.14
N TYR A 22 -11.09 7.77 10.39
CA TYR A 22 -11.83 8.26 11.54
C TYR A 22 -11.79 9.80 11.52
N ASN A 23 -12.96 10.41 11.37
CA ASN A 23 -13.16 11.85 11.52
C ASN A 23 -14.19 12.08 12.62
N THR A 24 -13.79 12.74 13.70
CA THR A 24 -14.63 13.03 14.88
C THR A 24 -15.69 14.11 14.66
N GLU A 25 -15.86 14.66 13.45
CA GLU A 25 -16.75 15.81 13.20
C GLU A 25 -18.04 15.50 12.41
N TYR A 26 -18.42 14.23 12.22
CA TYR A 26 -19.73 13.89 11.67
C TYR A 26 -20.43 12.81 12.51
N ASP A 27 -21.64 13.12 12.98
CA ASP A 27 -22.56 12.18 13.65
C ASP A 27 -22.67 10.87 12.85
N ASN A 28 -22.16 9.77 13.42
CA ASN A 28 -22.24 8.43 12.86
C ASN A 28 -23.49 7.72 13.42
N PRO A 29 -24.37 7.10 12.59
CA PRO A 29 -25.59 6.43 13.03
C PRO A 29 -25.41 5.08 13.76
N TYR A 30 -24.20 4.68 14.19
CA TYR A 30 -23.99 3.40 14.88
C TYR A 30 -23.69 3.59 16.39
N PRO A 31 -24.49 2.98 17.29
CA PRO A 31 -24.24 3.01 18.73
C PRO A 31 -22.98 2.20 19.10
N ALA A 32 -22.16 2.76 19.98
CA ALA A 32 -20.95 2.11 20.49
C ALA A 32 -21.33 0.93 21.41
N ASP A 33 -20.77 -0.25 21.14
CA ASP A 33 -20.82 -1.37 22.09
C ASP A 33 -19.67 -1.25 23.10
N ASP A 34 -20.05 -1.06 24.36
CA ASP A 34 -19.17 -1.03 25.53
C ASP A 34 -18.58 -2.42 25.78
N LYS A 35 -17.30 -2.64 25.40
CA LYS A 35 -16.38 -3.56 26.10
C LYS A 35 -14.92 -3.38 25.63
N TYR A 36 -14.22 -2.48 26.31
CA TYR A 36 -12.76 -2.44 26.32
C TYR A 36 -12.21 -3.57 27.20
N ILE A 37 -11.29 -4.38 26.65
CA ILE A 37 -10.30 -5.14 27.44
C ILE A 37 -8.92 -4.72 26.92
N GLY A 38 -8.12 -4.15 27.82
CA GLY A 38 -6.83 -3.53 27.51
C GLY A 38 -5.77 -4.52 27.07
N GLY A 39 -5.05 -4.12 26.02
CA GLY A 39 -3.85 -4.76 25.48
C GLY A 39 -3.27 -3.86 24.39
N THR A 40 -1.95 -3.78 24.31
CA THR A 40 -1.16 -2.82 23.53
C THR A 40 -1.42 -2.90 22.01
N GLY A 41 -2.25 -2.00 21.48
CA GLY A 41 -2.46 -1.81 20.04
C GLY A 41 -1.77 -0.56 19.53
N PHE A 42 -0.99 -0.69 18.46
CA PHE A 42 -0.37 0.41 17.73
C PHE A 42 -1.40 1.04 16.78
N ASP A 43 -2.07 2.11 17.22
CA ASP A 43 -2.91 2.94 16.35
C ASP A 43 -2.05 4.02 15.68
N GLY A 44 -1.83 3.90 14.38
CA GLY A 44 -1.27 4.97 13.56
C GLY A 44 -2.38 5.90 13.07
N TYR A 45 -2.44 7.13 13.60
CA TYR A 45 -3.35 8.16 13.12
C TYR A 45 -2.67 8.99 12.02
N ILE A 46 -3.32 9.14 10.86
CA ILE A 46 -2.96 10.20 9.90
C ILE A 46 -3.56 11.50 10.46
N ALA A 47 -2.71 12.40 10.95
CA ALA A 47 -3.15 13.71 11.41
C ALA A 47 -3.54 14.58 10.20
N VAL A 48 -4.84 14.64 9.90
CA VAL A 48 -5.42 15.55 8.90
C VAL A 48 -6.11 16.69 9.64
N GLU A 49 -5.61 17.91 9.52
CA GLU A 49 -6.25 19.08 10.11
C GLU A 49 -6.91 19.94 9.01
N LYS A 50 -8.20 20.24 9.18
CA LYS A 50 -8.99 21.05 8.25
C LYS A 50 -8.91 22.51 8.69
N THR A 51 -8.31 23.39 7.90
CA THR A 51 -8.32 24.83 8.18
C THR A 51 -9.71 25.41 7.88
N GLN A 52 -10.37 25.99 8.87
CA GLN A 52 -11.59 26.77 8.65
C GLN A 52 -11.26 28.08 7.91
N PRO A 53 -12.10 28.53 6.95
CA PRO A 53 -11.89 29.81 6.29
C PRO A 53 -12.21 30.96 7.26
N GLU A 54 -11.24 31.86 7.43
CA GLU A 54 -11.45 33.14 8.11
C GLU A 54 -12.53 33.95 7.38
N THR A 55 -13.51 34.42 8.14
CA THR A 55 -14.60 35.28 7.65
C THR A 55 -14.07 36.69 7.45
N VAL A 56 -13.65 37.01 6.22
CA VAL A 56 -13.35 38.40 5.84
C VAL A 56 -14.67 39.13 5.58
N THR A 57 -14.97 40.09 6.45
CA THR A 57 -16.12 41.00 6.33
C THR A 57 -15.86 41.97 5.17
N SER A 58 -16.65 41.87 4.10
CA SER A 58 -16.60 42.82 2.98
C SER A 58 -17.23 44.15 3.39
N SER A 59 -16.47 45.24 3.32
CA SER A 59 -17.03 46.59 3.22
C SER A 59 -16.85 47.08 1.77
N ALA A 60 -17.98 47.38 1.13
CA ALA A 60 -18.03 47.82 -0.26
C ALA A 60 -17.54 49.26 -0.41
N SER A 61 -16.69 49.51 -1.41
CA SER A 61 -16.54 50.84 -2.01
C SER A 61 -16.32 50.71 -3.51
N THR A 62 -17.31 51.19 -4.26
CA THR A 62 -17.37 51.34 -5.71
C THR A 62 -16.32 52.32 -6.23
N THR A 63 -15.53 51.98 -7.26
CA THR A 63 -15.07 52.98 -8.26
C THR A 63 -14.75 52.33 -9.62
N VAL A 64 -15.60 52.67 -10.59
CA VAL A 64 -15.40 52.96 -12.03
C VAL A 64 -14.18 52.37 -12.76
N THR A 65 -14.48 51.54 -13.75
CA THR A 65 -13.57 51.06 -14.80
C THR A 65 -13.30 52.15 -15.85
N THR A 66 -12.03 52.42 -16.14
CA THR A 66 -11.61 53.10 -17.38
C THR A 66 -10.46 52.31 -18.00
N HIS A 67 -10.70 51.72 -19.17
CA HIS A 67 -9.67 51.11 -20.01
C HIS A 67 -8.79 52.20 -20.61
N THR A 68 -7.46 52.04 -20.49
CA THR A 68 -6.51 52.74 -21.37
C THR A 68 -5.40 51.78 -21.77
N THR A 69 -5.43 51.40 -23.05
CA THR A 69 -4.33 50.74 -23.77
C THR A 69 -3.14 51.68 -23.84
N THR A 70 -1.93 51.23 -23.47
CA THR A 70 -0.71 52.00 -23.76
C THR A 70 0.39 51.10 -24.34
N THR A 71 0.88 51.59 -25.46
CA THR A 71 1.84 51.04 -26.41
C THR A 71 3.27 51.04 -25.87
N THR A 72 4.01 49.98 -26.19
CA THR A 72 5.45 49.82 -25.99
C THR A 72 6.25 50.96 -26.63
N THR A 73 7.14 51.61 -25.88
CA THR A 73 8.22 52.44 -26.44
C THR A 73 9.53 52.14 -25.71
N THR A 74 10.46 51.52 -26.44
CA THR A 74 11.86 51.33 -26.02
C THR A 74 12.57 52.68 -26.04
N THR A 75 13.19 53.08 -24.93
CA THR A 75 14.14 54.20 -24.93
C THR A 75 15.38 53.80 -24.16
N THR A 76 16.50 53.70 -24.89
CA THR A 76 17.85 53.55 -24.35
C THR A 76 18.29 54.90 -23.77
N HIS A 77 18.68 54.93 -22.50
CA HIS A 77 19.44 56.05 -21.93
C HIS A 77 20.66 55.52 -21.18
N THR A 78 21.82 55.81 -21.75
CA THR A 78 23.13 55.70 -21.12
C THR A 78 23.33 56.89 -20.19
N THR A 79 23.64 56.64 -18.92
CA THR A 79 24.21 57.64 -18.03
C THR A 79 25.25 56.98 -17.13
N THR A 80 26.49 57.38 -17.33
CA THR A 80 27.65 57.07 -16.49
C THR A 80 27.63 57.99 -15.26
N SER A 81 27.79 57.44 -14.05
CA SER A 81 28.31 58.19 -12.91
C SER A 81 28.84 57.25 -11.84
N ALA A 82 29.91 57.70 -11.17
CA ALA A 82 30.95 56.90 -10.53
C ALA A 82 30.60 56.34 -9.14
N THR A 83 31.05 55.10 -8.93
CA THR A 83 31.66 54.47 -7.75
C THR A 83 31.44 55.05 -6.35
N GLU A 84 30.77 54.28 -5.49
CA GLU A 84 31.20 54.02 -4.11
C GLU A 84 31.01 52.51 -3.82
N THR A 85 32.12 51.86 -3.46
CA THR A 85 32.27 50.42 -3.26
C THR A 85 31.93 50.02 -1.83
N SER A 86 30.99 49.08 -1.66
CA SER A 86 30.92 48.15 -0.53
C SER A 86 30.93 46.73 -1.11
N PRO A 87 31.76 45.79 -0.62
CA PRO A 87 31.84 44.45 -1.20
C PRO A 87 30.61 43.65 -0.75
N VAL A 88 29.59 43.58 -1.59
CA VAL A 88 28.63 42.48 -1.53
C VAL A 88 29.27 41.36 -2.34
N THR A 89 29.66 40.30 -1.65
CA THR A 89 30.09 39.05 -2.29
C THR A 89 28.84 38.38 -2.85
N THR A 90 28.35 38.86 -3.99
CA THR A 90 27.47 38.07 -4.85
C THR A 90 28.34 37.01 -5.49
N THR A 91 28.17 35.78 -5.05
CA THR A 91 28.67 34.60 -5.78
C THR A 91 27.91 34.57 -7.10
N GLU A 92 28.50 35.14 -8.16
CA GLU A 92 28.01 34.94 -9.53
C GLU A 92 28.15 33.44 -9.85
N ILE A 93 27.02 32.74 -9.90
CA ILE A 93 26.94 31.42 -10.51
C ILE A 93 27.20 31.61 -12.02
N PRO A 94 28.23 30.98 -12.61
CA PRO A 94 28.50 31.11 -14.03
C PRO A 94 27.33 30.63 -14.87
N ALA A 95 26.97 31.37 -15.91
CA ALA A 95 25.84 31.09 -16.82
C ALA A 95 26.00 29.81 -17.69
N GLU A 96 26.91 28.90 -17.34
CA GLU A 96 27.09 27.58 -17.96
C GLU A 96 26.71 26.42 -17.00
N SER A 97 26.25 26.71 -15.77
CA SER A 97 25.98 25.71 -14.72
C SER A 97 24.50 25.62 -14.29
N GLU A 98 23.56 25.59 -15.24
CA GLU A 98 22.13 25.71 -14.86
C GLU A 98 21.57 24.55 -14.01
N ASN A 99 22.31 23.45 -13.76
CA ASN A 99 21.84 22.35 -12.91
C ASN A 99 22.94 21.68 -12.05
N LEU A 100 23.99 22.41 -11.66
CA LEU A 100 24.99 21.88 -10.73
C LEU A 100 24.47 21.90 -9.30
N PHE A 101 24.51 20.75 -8.61
CA PHE A 101 24.15 20.69 -7.21
C PHE A 101 25.27 21.28 -6.35
N VAL A 102 24.94 22.30 -5.58
CA VAL A 102 25.90 23.01 -4.75
C VAL A 102 25.56 22.77 -3.28
N ASP A 103 26.49 22.12 -2.58
CA ASP A 103 26.42 21.97 -1.12
C ASP A 103 26.24 23.33 -0.46
N SER A 104 25.44 23.40 0.60
CA SER A 104 25.01 24.64 1.27
C SER A 104 24.07 25.56 0.50
N ILE A 105 23.68 25.21 -0.74
CA ILE A 105 22.63 25.90 -1.50
C ILE A 105 21.40 24.99 -1.61
N ASN A 106 21.57 23.80 -2.19
CA ASN A 106 20.46 22.90 -2.48
C ASN A 106 20.09 21.98 -1.29
N ASN A 107 20.74 22.14 -0.15
CA ASN A 107 20.54 21.29 1.03
C ASN A 107 19.50 21.90 1.98
N TRP A 108 18.65 21.07 2.58
CA TRP A 108 17.84 21.51 3.71
C TRP A 108 18.72 21.84 4.93
N LYS A 109 18.42 22.94 5.62
CA LYS A 109 19.14 23.35 6.84
C LYS A 109 18.70 22.63 8.12
N PHE A 110 17.95 21.55 7.98
CA PHE A 110 17.48 20.72 9.08
C PHE A 110 17.60 19.24 8.69
N SER A 111 17.76 18.37 9.67
CA SER A 111 17.99 16.94 9.42
C SER A 111 16.68 16.14 9.33
N ASN A 112 16.76 15.02 8.62
CA ASN A 112 15.82 13.92 8.65
C ASN A 112 15.79 13.29 10.05
N SER A 113 14.97 13.84 10.95
CA SER A 113 14.86 13.37 12.33
C SER A 113 13.46 13.58 12.89
N SER A 114 13.09 12.75 13.87
CA SER A 114 11.79 12.85 14.56
C SER A 114 11.62 14.18 15.30
N ARG A 115 12.71 14.89 15.62
CA ARG A 115 12.64 16.27 16.14
C ARG A 115 12.00 17.24 15.14
N ASN A 116 12.25 17.05 13.85
CA ASN A 116 11.75 17.91 12.79
C ASN A 116 10.40 17.43 12.25
N PHE A 117 10.19 16.13 12.13
CA PHE A 117 9.00 15.55 11.49
C PHE A 117 7.94 15.03 12.48
N GLY A 118 8.28 14.83 13.75
CA GLY A 118 7.40 14.23 14.75
C GLY A 118 7.46 12.70 14.74
N SER A 119 6.45 12.08 15.35
CA SER A 119 6.32 10.62 15.47
C SER A 119 5.46 9.97 14.39
N SER A 120 4.76 10.78 13.57
CA SER A 120 3.82 10.33 12.55
C SER A 120 4.01 11.17 11.28
N TYR A 121 3.71 10.59 10.12
CA TYR A 121 3.75 11.34 8.87
C TYR A 121 2.68 12.43 8.88
N TYR A 122 3.10 13.66 8.56
CA TYR A 122 2.22 14.82 8.44
C TYR A 122 2.06 15.20 6.97
N ILE A 123 0.82 15.34 6.52
CA ILE A 123 0.48 15.81 5.17
C ILE A 123 -0.83 16.59 5.21
N GLU A 124 -0.84 17.81 4.70
CA GLU A 124 -2.06 18.61 4.53
C GLU A 124 -3.01 17.95 3.52
N GLN A 125 -4.32 18.12 3.73
CA GLN A 125 -5.36 17.47 2.91
C GLN A 125 -5.23 17.77 1.41
N SER A 126 -4.80 18.97 1.03
CA SER A 126 -4.61 19.36 -0.37
C SER A 126 -3.51 18.53 -1.07
N TYR A 127 -2.40 18.30 -0.37
CA TYR A 127 -1.30 17.44 -0.84
C TYR A 127 -1.75 15.99 -0.91
N LEU A 128 -2.42 15.49 0.13
CA LEU A 128 -2.92 14.11 0.16
C LEU A 128 -3.93 13.85 -0.96
N GLN A 129 -4.86 14.78 -1.21
CA GLN A 129 -5.83 14.64 -2.30
C GLN A 129 -5.16 14.66 -3.68
N THR A 130 -4.16 15.52 -3.87
CA THR A 130 -3.39 15.57 -5.12
C THR A 130 -2.66 14.25 -5.36
N LEU A 131 -2.06 13.70 -4.30
CA LEU A 131 -1.36 12.42 -4.35
C LEU A 131 -2.31 11.27 -4.69
N LEU A 132 -3.44 11.17 -3.98
CA LEU A 132 -4.47 10.15 -4.21
C LEU A 132 -5.03 10.21 -5.63
N ASN A 133 -5.31 11.40 -6.15
CA ASN A 133 -5.84 11.59 -7.51
C ASN A 133 -4.85 11.19 -8.60
N GLY A 134 -3.55 11.28 -8.34
CA GLY A 134 -2.50 10.87 -9.27
C GLY A 134 -2.25 9.37 -9.29
N MET A 135 -2.64 8.65 -8.24
CA MET A 135 -2.31 7.24 -8.01
C MET A 135 -3.43 6.28 -8.44
N SER A 136 -3.03 5.12 -8.94
CA SER A 136 -3.91 3.97 -9.16
C SER A 136 -4.42 3.36 -7.85
N ARG A 137 -5.45 2.50 -7.90
CA ARG A 137 -6.08 1.91 -6.71
C ARG A 137 -5.09 1.10 -5.86
N THR A 138 -4.22 0.34 -6.51
CA THR A 138 -3.19 -0.45 -5.82
C THR A 138 -2.16 0.46 -5.15
N GLU A 139 -1.70 1.52 -5.83
CA GLU A 139 -0.80 2.53 -5.25
C GLU A 139 -1.45 3.28 -4.07
N GLN A 140 -2.74 3.62 -4.15
CA GLN A 140 -3.47 4.25 -3.05
C GLN A 140 -3.53 3.36 -1.80
N LYS A 141 -3.68 2.03 -1.96
CA LYS A 141 -3.64 1.08 -0.83
C LYS A 141 -2.25 1.09 -0.17
N ASP A 142 -1.20 1.03 -0.96
CA ASP A 142 0.18 1.10 -0.45
C ASP A 142 0.50 2.45 0.20
N LEU A 143 -0.01 3.54 -0.35
CA LEU A 143 0.12 4.89 0.22
C LEU A 143 -0.46 4.95 1.62
N LYS A 144 -1.70 4.47 1.80
CA LYS A 144 -2.37 4.42 3.11
C LYS A 144 -1.56 3.60 4.10
N ARG A 145 -0.96 2.49 3.66
CA ARG A 145 -0.10 1.64 4.48
C ARG A 145 1.16 2.37 4.95
N ILE A 146 1.89 3.07 4.07
CA ILE A 146 3.14 3.74 4.47
C ILE A 146 2.92 5.00 5.31
N LEU A 147 1.89 5.79 5.01
CA LEU A 147 1.58 7.02 5.76
C LEU A 147 0.88 6.73 7.09
N GLY A 148 0.21 5.58 7.21
CA GLY A 148 -0.40 5.12 8.46
C GLY A 148 0.60 4.60 9.50
N LYS A 149 1.88 4.44 9.16
CA LYS A 149 2.91 4.00 10.11
C LYS A 149 3.43 5.17 10.96
N ASN A 150 4.09 4.82 12.08
CA ASN A 150 4.95 5.76 12.77
C ASN A 150 6.04 6.26 11.81
N TRP A 151 6.41 7.53 11.96
CA TRP A 151 7.44 8.14 11.15
C TRP A 151 8.77 7.42 11.32
N GLY A 152 9.31 6.86 10.22
CA GLY A 152 10.59 6.16 10.18
C GLY A 152 11.70 6.95 9.47
N GLY A 153 11.35 8.03 8.78
CA GLY A 153 12.25 8.80 7.94
C GLY A 153 11.53 9.44 6.76
N SER A 154 12.01 10.60 6.32
CA SER A 154 11.59 11.29 5.10
C SER A 154 12.77 11.49 4.14
N CYS A 155 13.82 10.68 4.25
CA CYS A 155 15.09 10.83 3.52
C CYS A 155 14.90 10.89 2.00
N TYR A 156 14.06 10.03 1.43
CA TYR A 156 13.76 10.05 -0.01
C TYR A 156 13.11 11.37 -0.43
N GLY A 157 12.14 11.86 0.35
CA GLY A 157 11.48 13.13 0.09
C GLY A 157 12.44 14.31 0.19
N MET A 158 13.34 14.30 1.17
CA MET A 158 14.37 15.33 1.33
C MET A 158 15.39 15.31 0.19
N ALA A 159 15.89 14.14 -0.21
CA ALA A 159 16.82 14.00 -1.33
C ALA A 159 16.17 14.42 -2.65
N SER A 160 14.95 13.94 -2.93
CA SER A 160 14.21 14.28 -4.15
C SER A 160 13.95 15.78 -4.25
N THR A 161 13.43 16.41 -3.19
CA THR A 161 13.17 17.86 -3.19
C THR A 161 14.45 18.70 -3.30
N SER A 162 15.59 18.20 -2.81
CA SER A 162 16.89 18.87 -3.00
C SER A 162 17.33 18.83 -4.46
N ILE A 163 17.12 17.70 -5.15
CA ILE A 163 17.35 17.58 -6.59
C ILE A 163 16.39 18.50 -7.37
N LEU A 164 15.11 18.55 -7.01
CA LEU A 164 14.15 19.46 -7.65
C LEU A 164 14.52 20.93 -7.50
N SER A 165 15.07 21.32 -6.34
CA SER A 165 15.59 22.68 -6.15
C SER A 165 16.80 22.95 -7.04
N CYS A 166 17.68 21.97 -7.22
CA CYS A 166 18.82 22.07 -8.15
C CYS A 166 18.38 22.33 -9.59
N TYR A 167 17.28 21.69 -10.03
CA TYR A 167 16.70 21.89 -11.37
C TYR A 167 15.75 23.11 -11.46
N GLY A 168 15.64 23.92 -10.40
CA GLY A 168 14.75 25.08 -10.36
C GLY A 168 13.24 24.75 -10.37
N ILE A 169 12.86 23.49 -10.19
CA ILE A 169 11.46 23.03 -10.12
C ILE A 169 10.84 23.39 -8.77
N LEU A 170 11.64 23.31 -7.69
CA LEU A 170 11.23 23.73 -6.36
C LEU A 170 11.75 25.15 -6.09
N ASP A 171 10.82 26.10 -6.01
CA ASP A 171 11.06 27.49 -5.63
C ASP A 171 10.93 27.67 -4.09
N PRO A 172 12.05 27.91 -3.37
CA PRO A 172 12.05 28.06 -1.91
C PRO A 172 11.21 29.24 -1.40
N GLU A 173 11.06 30.31 -2.18
CA GLU A 173 10.35 31.52 -1.76
C GLU A 173 8.85 31.24 -1.51
N GLN A 174 8.28 30.25 -2.22
CA GLN A 174 6.89 29.80 -2.03
C GLN A 174 6.65 29.15 -0.66
N TYR A 175 7.71 28.70 0.02
CA TYR A 175 7.63 27.99 1.30
C TYR A 175 8.16 28.80 2.49
N GLN A 176 9.06 29.76 2.25
CA GLN A 176 9.52 30.74 3.24
C GLN A 176 9.88 32.07 2.56
N GLU A 177 9.28 33.17 3.03
CA GLU A 177 9.54 34.51 2.49
C GLU A 177 11.04 34.85 2.52
N ASN A 178 11.55 35.41 1.41
CA ASN A 178 12.96 35.77 1.20
C ASN A 178 13.95 34.58 1.17
N ALA A 179 13.48 33.33 1.10
CA ALA A 179 14.35 32.20 0.84
C ALA A 179 14.65 32.09 -0.66
N ASN A 180 15.93 32.20 -1.03
CA ASN A 180 16.36 31.98 -2.42
C ASN A 180 16.79 30.53 -2.63
N PHE A 181 17.22 29.86 -1.55
CA PHE A 181 17.76 28.51 -1.57
C PHE A 181 17.14 27.66 -0.45
N LEU A 182 17.20 26.33 -0.57
CA LEU A 182 16.71 25.44 0.49
C LEU A 182 17.48 25.63 1.81
N SER A 183 18.74 26.05 1.72
CA SER A 183 19.57 26.35 2.89
C SER A 183 19.15 27.62 3.64
N ASP A 184 18.33 28.49 3.05
CA ASP A 184 17.75 29.66 3.72
C ASP A 184 16.57 29.26 4.62
N ILE A 185 15.94 28.11 4.35
CA ILE A 185 14.78 27.62 5.09
C ILE A 185 15.21 27.08 6.45
N GLN A 186 14.73 27.71 7.52
CA GLN A 186 15.13 27.35 8.89
C GLN A 186 14.31 26.16 9.42
N GLY A 187 14.98 25.27 10.16
CA GLY A 187 14.31 24.21 10.90
C GLY A 187 13.75 24.69 12.25
N PRO A 188 12.76 23.98 12.83
CA PRO A 188 12.07 22.82 12.27
C PRO A 188 11.12 23.21 11.11
N PRO A 189 10.85 22.30 10.15
CA PRO A 189 10.01 22.60 9.00
C PRO A 189 8.58 22.92 9.44
N ASN A 190 7.96 23.89 8.76
CA ASN A 190 6.53 24.16 8.90
C ASN A 190 5.68 23.06 8.21
N ASN A 191 4.36 23.12 8.39
CA ASN A 191 3.43 22.11 7.89
C ASN A 191 3.43 21.97 6.35
N LYS A 192 3.61 23.06 5.61
CA LYS A 192 3.72 23.03 4.14
C LYS A 192 4.98 22.30 3.70
N ILE A 193 6.13 22.60 4.32
CA ILE A 193 7.41 21.95 4.02
C ILE A 193 7.35 20.46 4.39
N LYS A 194 6.78 20.12 5.57
CA LYS A 194 6.55 18.72 5.95
C LYS A 194 5.69 17.99 4.93
N SER A 195 4.60 18.61 4.49
CA SER A 195 3.68 18.03 3.51
C SER A 195 4.35 17.82 2.17
N LEU A 196 5.13 18.80 1.68
CA LEU A 196 5.91 18.67 0.45
C LEU A 196 6.90 17.50 0.56
N ILE A 197 7.74 17.49 1.60
CA ILE A 197 8.75 16.45 1.77
C ILE A 197 8.08 15.07 1.92
N ASN A 198 7.01 14.96 2.69
CA ASN A 198 6.30 13.69 2.89
C ASN A 198 5.51 13.25 1.65
N TYR A 199 5.03 14.18 0.82
CA TYR A 199 4.48 13.89 -0.51
C TYR A 199 5.54 13.20 -1.37
N TYR A 200 6.73 13.79 -1.49
CA TYR A 200 7.83 13.22 -2.27
C TYR A 200 8.38 11.92 -1.67
N TYR A 201 8.40 11.78 -0.33
CA TYR A 201 8.64 10.50 0.32
C TYR A 201 7.60 9.46 -0.10
N ALA A 202 6.33 9.84 -0.23
CA ALA A 202 5.28 8.90 -0.57
C ALA A 202 5.30 8.43 -2.03
N LEU A 203 5.90 9.19 -2.96
CA LEU A 203 6.06 8.79 -4.38
C LEU A 203 6.82 7.48 -4.57
N GLN A 204 7.56 7.07 -3.55
CA GLN A 204 8.19 5.78 -3.45
C GLN A 204 7.24 4.59 -3.71
N VAL A 205 5.96 4.66 -3.31
CA VAL A 205 5.00 3.55 -3.55
C VAL A 205 4.42 3.50 -4.95
N THR A 206 4.69 4.52 -5.77
CA THR A 206 4.26 4.54 -7.17
C THR A 206 4.91 3.41 -7.94
N ASP A 207 4.19 2.87 -8.92
CA ASP A 207 4.68 1.76 -9.74
C ASP A 207 6.03 2.12 -10.37
N GLU A 208 6.18 3.31 -10.94
CA GLU A 208 7.43 3.72 -11.60
C GLU A 208 8.62 3.64 -10.63
N VAL A 209 8.55 4.35 -9.49
CA VAL A 209 9.66 4.38 -8.52
C VAL A 209 9.89 3.00 -7.90
N TYR A 210 8.81 2.29 -7.56
CA TYR A 210 8.89 0.99 -6.93
C TYR A 210 9.51 -0.06 -7.85
N GLN A 211 9.12 -0.09 -9.13
CA GLN A 211 9.61 -1.06 -10.13
C GLN A 211 11.07 -0.81 -10.49
N TYR A 212 11.54 0.45 -10.56
CA TYR A 212 12.95 0.75 -10.76
C TYR A 212 13.80 0.36 -9.55
N THR A 213 13.28 0.58 -8.34
CA THR A 213 13.92 0.13 -7.09
C THR A 213 14.04 -1.39 -7.06
N ALA A 214 12.93 -2.08 -7.33
CA ALA A 214 12.85 -3.52 -7.51
C ALA A 214 13.91 -4.01 -8.50
N ASN A 215 13.88 -3.51 -9.72
CA ASN A 215 14.83 -3.90 -10.77
C ASN A 215 16.30 -3.73 -10.35
N ALA A 216 16.64 -2.64 -9.66
CA ALA A 216 17.99 -2.42 -9.15
C ALA A 216 18.40 -3.45 -8.09
N LEU A 217 17.48 -3.88 -7.24
CA LEU A 217 17.73 -4.89 -6.21
C LEU A 217 17.81 -6.31 -6.77
N TYR A 218 17.07 -6.65 -7.83
CA TYR A 218 17.05 -8.02 -8.39
C TYR A 218 17.97 -8.26 -9.57
N TYR A 219 17.88 -7.38 -10.57
CA TYR A 219 18.37 -7.65 -11.91
C TYR A 219 19.68 -6.94 -12.18
N MET A 220 20.07 -6.00 -11.31
CA MET A 220 21.33 -5.29 -11.41
C MET A 220 22.35 -5.81 -10.40
N THR A 221 23.54 -6.12 -10.89
CA THR A 221 24.73 -6.35 -10.08
C THR A 221 25.22 -5.05 -9.45
N GLU A 222 25.96 -5.12 -8.34
CA GLU A 222 26.66 -3.95 -7.78
C GLU A 222 27.52 -3.24 -8.82
N LYS A 223 28.21 -4.00 -9.69
CA LYS A 223 28.99 -3.43 -10.79
C LYS A 223 28.13 -2.54 -11.70
N GLN A 224 26.95 -2.99 -12.11
CA GLN A 224 26.06 -2.20 -12.97
C GLN A 224 25.55 -0.95 -12.26
N LYS A 225 25.20 -1.05 -10.98
CA LYS A 225 24.73 0.09 -10.17
C LYS A 225 25.84 1.12 -9.96
N ILE A 226 27.05 0.68 -9.62
CA ILE A 226 28.24 1.55 -9.52
C ILE A 226 28.50 2.21 -10.87
N THR A 227 28.54 1.45 -11.96
CA THR A 227 28.82 1.99 -13.30
C THR A 227 27.82 3.10 -13.64
N LYS A 228 26.53 2.86 -13.43
CA LYS A 228 25.47 3.85 -13.64
C LYS A 228 25.70 5.11 -12.80
N LEU A 229 26.01 4.97 -11.51
CA LEU A 229 26.30 6.09 -10.62
C LEU A 229 27.50 6.92 -11.10
N LEU A 230 28.59 6.27 -11.49
CA LEU A 230 29.79 6.96 -11.97
C LEU A 230 29.51 7.70 -13.28
N GLU A 231 28.83 7.08 -14.23
CA GLU A 231 28.44 7.71 -15.51
C GLU A 231 27.59 8.97 -15.29
N GLN A 232 26.60 8.92 -14.39
CA GLN A 232 25.74 10.06 -14.09
C GLN A 232 26.50 11.22 -13.43
N LEU A 233 27.43 10.91 -12.51
CA LEU A 233 28.23 11.94 -11.84
C LEU A 233 29.33 12.53 -12.75
N GLU A 234 29.84 11.75 -13.71
CA GLU A 234 30.78 12.25 -14.72
C GLU A 234 30.10 13.22 -15.71
N ASP A 235 28.78 13.13 -15.87
CA ASP A 235 27.94 14.07 -16.63
C ASP A 235 27.46 15.27 -15.79
N ASP A 236 28.03 15.46 -14.58
CA ASP A 236 27.69 16.53 -13.63
C ASP A 236 26.21 16.51 -13.17
N SER A 237 25.53 15.36 -13.28
CA SER A 237 24.11 15.19 -12.91
C SER A 237 23.93 14.82 -11.44
N PRO A 238 23.21 15.61 -10.62
CA PRO A 238 22.87 15.20 -9.26
C PRO A 238 21.97 13.98 -9.28
N THR A 239 22.42 12.94 -8.59
CA THR A 239 21.87 11.60 -8.68
C THR A 239 21.21 11.21 -7.36
N LEU A 240 19.95 10.80 -7.41
CA LEU A 240 19.27 10.16 -6.29
C LEU A 240 19.84 8.75 -6.11
N VAL A 241 20.37 8.46 -4.92
CA VAL A 241 20.92 7.15 -4.57
C VAL A 241 20.22 6.61 -3.34
N THR A 242 19.63 5.43 -3.46
CA THR A 242 19.17 4.66 -2.31
C THR A 242 20.11 3.50 -2.02
N PHE A 243 20.23 3.11 -0.76
CA PHE A 243 21.05 1.99 -0.34
C PHE A 243 20.51 1.33 0.92
N PHE A 244 20.92 0.08 1.11
CA PHE A 244 20.40 -0.83 2.10
C PHE A 244 21.52 -1.52 2.84
N TRP A 245 21.32 -1.75 4.13
CA TRP A 245 22.23 -2.53 4.96
C TRP A 245 21.47 -3.17 6.12
N GLU A 246 22.11 -4.12 6.77
CA GLU A 246 21.59 -4.80 7.94
C GLU A 246 22.63 -4.73 9.06
N ASP A 247 22.14 -4.66 10.30
CA ASP A 247 22.94 -4.84 11.50
C ASP A 247 22.22 -5.75 12.51
N ASP A 248 22.80 -5.93 13.69
CA ASP A 248 22.24 -6.79 14.75
C ASP A 248 20.84 -6.38 15.22
N TYR A 249 20.36 -5.18 14.88
CA TYR A 249 19.07 -4.62 15.29
C TYR A 249 18.03 -4.60 14.16
N GLY A 250 18.42 -4.82 12.90
CA GLY A 250 17.49 -4.97 11.79
C GLY A 250 18.03 -4.56 10.42
N SER A 251 17.11 -4.44 9.46
CA SER A 251 17.38 -3.97 8.09
C SER A 251 16.99 -2.51 7.94
N TYR A 252 17.82 -1.74 7.24
CA TYR A 252 17.63 -0.30 7.04
C TYR A 252 17.74 0.08 5.57
N GLY A 253 17.06 1.15 5.20
CA GLY A 253 17.20 1.80 3.91
C GLY A 253 17.42 3.30 4.10
N HIS A 254 18.19 3.92 3.21
CA HIS A 254 18.40 5.36 3.19
C HIS A 254 18.44 5.89 1.75
N ALA A 255 18.17 7.18 1.60
CA ALA A 255 18.19 7.88 0.32
C ALA A 255 18.95 9.20 0.48
N VAL A 256 19.88 9.46 -0.45
CA VAL A 256 20.79 10.62 -0.45
C VAL A 256 20.91 11.18 -1.86
N VAL A 257 21.50 12.38 -1.98
CA VAL A 257 21.92 12.92 -3.28
C VAL A 257 23.41 12.71 -3.41
N ALA A 258 23.86 11.99 -4.44
CA ALA A 258 25.24 12.01 -4.89
C ALA A 258 25.41 13.14 -5.89
N TYR A 259 26.43 13.97 -5.74
CA TYR A 259 26.58 15.17 -6.57
C TYR A 259 27.98 15.45 -7.09
N ASP A 260 29.01 14.75 -6.61
CA ASP A 260 30.38 14.93 -7.08
C ASP A 260 31.21 13.65 -6.85
N ILE A 261 32.33 13.54 -7.55
CA ILE A 261 33.20 12.37 -7.59
C ILE A 261 34.68 12.75 -7.51
N GLU A 262 35.39 12.14 -6.55
CA GLU A 262 36.84 12.28 -6.39
C GLU A 262 37.55 10.94 -6.68
N TYR A 263 38.47 10.95 -7.64
CA TYR A 263 39.37 9.83 -7.90
C TYR A 263 40.65 9.95 -7.07
N GLY A 264 41.05 8.89 -6.37
CA GLY A 264 42.18 8.97 -5.45
C GLY A 264 42.56 7.65 -4.79
N SER A 265 43.23 7.75 -3.64
CA SER A 265 43.55 6.59 -2.79
C SER A 265 43.01 6.86 -1.39
N PHE A 266 42.00 6.09 -1.00
CA PHE A 266 41.31 6.24 0.27
C PHE A 266 41.39 4.94 1.07
N VAL A 267 41.53 5.05 2.38
CA VAL A 267 41.49 3.89 3.28
C VAL A 267 40.38 4.09 4.29
N LYS A 268 39.36 3.22 4.24
CA LYS A 268 38.25 3.22 5.20
C LYS A 268 38.04 1.81 5.73
N ASN A 269 37.78 1.69 7.02
CA ASN A 269 37.66 0.39 7.70
C ASN A 269 38.79 -0.61 7.33
N LYS A 270 40.03 -0.11 7.27
CA LYS A 270 41.24 -0.88 6.88
C LYS A 270 41.22 -1.49 5.46
N LYS A 271 40.28 -1.06 4.59
CA LYS A 271 40.16 -1.48 3.18
C LYS A 271 40.52 -0.32 2.24
N PRO A 272 41.15 -0.61 1.09
CA PRO A 272 41.47 0.41 0.09
C PRO A 272 40.29 0.68 -0.85
N TYR A 273 40.11 1.95 -1.20
CA TYR A 273 39.13 2.45 -2.17
C TYR A 273 39.82 3.45 -3.11
N ASN A 274 39.36 3.54 -4.35
CA ASN A 274 39.95 4.39 -5.37
C ASN A 274 39.02 5.49 -5.90
N VAL A 275 37.78 5.52 -5.42
CA VAL A 275 36.77 6.52 -5.74
C VAL A 275 36.06 6.94 -4.45
N LYS A 276 35.83 8.24 -4.27
CA LYS A 276 34.97 8.81 -3.25
C LYS A 276 33.83 9.55 -3.96
N ILE A 277 32.61 9.16 -3.66
CA ILE A 277 31.39 9.85 -4.09
C ILE A 277 30.99 10.82 -2.99
N ILE A 278 30.93 12.11 -3.33
CA ILE A 278 30.47 13.16 -2.42
C ILE A 278 28.94 13.15 -2.41
N THR A 279 28.38 13.17 -1.20
CA THR A 279 26.94 13.03 -0.98
C THR A 279 26.41 14.13 -0.08
N TYR A 280 25.20 14.60 -0.39
CA TYR A 280 24.33 15.28 0.56
C TYR A 280 23.49 14.22 1.28
N ASP A 281 23.86 13.98 2.53
CA ASP A 281 23.10 13.10 3.41
C ASP A 281 22.17 13.93 4.31
N ASN A 282 20.87 13.77 4.10
CA ASN A 282 19.84 14.52 4.82
C ASN A 282 19.76 14.19 6.33
N ASN A 283 20.51 13.22 6.86
CA ASN A 283 20.66 13.04 8.31
C ASN A 283 21.67 14.04 8.93
N ALA A 284 22.49 14.71 8.10
CA ALA A 284 23.48 15.70 8.52
C ALA A 284 23.20 17.07 7.88
N VAL A 285 23.22 18.13 8.69
CA VAL A 285 23.02 19.52 8.18
C VAL A 285 24.28 20.07 7.53
N ASN A 286 25.45 19.66 8.02
CA ASN A 286 26.74 20.09 7.49
C ASN A 286 27.44 18.93 6.80
N PHE A 287 28.20 19.24 5.76
CA PHE A 287 29.05 18.28 5.09
C PHE A 287 29.96 17.53 6.07
N ASN A 288 30.07 16.21 5.87
CA ASN A 288 30.97 15.36 6.62
C ASN A 288 31.36 14.14 5.78
N ASP A 289 32.67 13.97 5.58
CA ASP A 289 33.30 12.89 4.81
C ASP A 289 32.89 11.46 5.24
N ASN A 290 32.33 11.28 6.43
CA ASN A 290 31.82 9.98 6.89
C ASN A 290 30.53 9.56 6.17
N TYR A 291 29.79 10.49 5.59
CA TYR A 291 28.57 10.20 4.83
C TYR A 291 28.84 9.96 3.33
N CYS A 292 30.05 10.26 2.85
CA CYS A 292 30.46 9.93 1.49
C CYS A 292 30.54 8.42 1.27
N MET A 293 30.31 7.99 0.03
CA MET A 293 30.45 6.60 -0.39
C MET A 293 31.84 6.36 -0.99
N TYR A 294 32.55 5.36 -0.49
CA TYR A 294 33.89 5.01 -0.98
C TYR A 294 33.80 3.72 -1.79
N ILE A 295 34.24 3.76 -3.05
CA ILE A 295 34.10 2.66 -4.00
C ILE A 295 35.49 2.14 -4.39
N ASN A 296 35.60 0.82 -4.47
CA ASN A 296 36.73 0.11 -5.05
C ASN A 296 36.27 -0.48 -6.39
N THR A 297 36.66 0.15 -7.49
CA THR A 297 36.19 -0.24 -8.83
C THR A 297 36.81 -1.55 -9.33
N SER A 298 37.87 -2.05 -8.68
CA SER A 298 38.50 -3.32 -9.08
C SER A 298 37.68 -4.55 -8.68
N ASN A 299 36.93 -4.46 -7.58
CA ASN A 299 36.11 -5.55 -7.05
C ASN A 299 34.63 -5.16 -6.87
N ASN A 300 34.25 -3.92 -7.19
CA ASN A 300 32.89 -3.37 -7.07
C ASN A 300 32.37 -3.33 -5.63
N SER A 301 33.26 -3.30 -4.64
CA SER A 301 32.87 -3.10 -3.24
C SER A 301 32.77 -1.62 -2.89
N TRP A 302 31.79 -1.25 -2.08
CA TRP A 302 31.70 0.10 -1.53
C TRP A 302 31.40 0.10 -0.03
N PHE A 303 31.67 1.25 0.61
CA PHE A 303 31.50 1.49 2.04
C PHE A 303 31.05 2.91 2.36
N ILE A 304 30.08 3.07 3.27
CA ILE A 304 29.69 4.36 3.85
C ILE A 304 29.99 4.34 5.36
N PRO A 305 31.00 5.09 5.83
CA PRO A 305 31.44 5.04 7.22
C PRO A 305 30.37 5.36 8.27
N ALA A 306 29.50 6.34 8.02
CA ALA A 306 28.50 6.80 8.98
C ALA A 306 27.49 5.71 9.38
N TYR A 307 27.22 4.77 8.47
CA TYR A 307 26.25 3.70 8.67
C TYR A 307 26.91 2.34 8.87
N SER A 308 28.24 2.27 8.74
CA SER A 308 28.95 1.00 8.58
C SER A 308 28.39 0.13 7.44
N ALA A 309 27.70 0.73 6.47
CA ALA A 309 27.13 0.04 5.33
C ALA A 309 28.27 -0.40 4.40
N ASP A 310 28.48 -1.72 4.32
CA ASP A 310 29.59 -2.33 3.61
C ASP A 310 29.06 -3.48 2.73
N THR A 311 29.34 -3.41 1.43
CA THR A 311 28.96 -4.48 0.48
C THR A 311 29.47 -5.87 0.90
N THR A 312 30.59 -5.94 1.61
CA THR A 312 31.14 -7.22 2.08
C THR A 312 30.37 -7.82 3.26
N THR A 313 29.51 -7.05 3.92
CA THR A 313 28.62 -7.50 5.00
C THR A 313 27.16 -7.50 4.57
N GLY A 314 26.88 -7.41 3.26
CA GLY A 314 25.53 -7.52 2.71
C GLY A 314 24.87 -6.20 2.30
N ALA A 315 25.53 -5.05 2.43
CA ALA A 315 24.96 -3.80 1.95
C ALA A 315 24.82 -3.78 0.41
N THR A 316 23.78 -3.15 -0.10
CA THR A 316 23.45 -3.14 -1.54
C THR A 316 22.88 -1.79 -1.95
N MET A 317 23.21 -1.33 -3.16
CA MET A 317 22.59 -0.13 -3.73
C MET A 317 21.20 -0.45 -4.27
N GLY A 318 20.27 0.48 -4.12
CA GLY A 318 18.93 0.42 -4.67
C GLY A 318 18.79 1.27 -5.92
N LEU A 319 17.76 2.11 -5.93
CA LEU A 319 17.50 3.07 -6.98
C LEU A 319 18.65 4.07 -7.07
N THR A 320 19.31 4.08 -8.23
CA THR A 320 20.31 5.08 -8.61
C THR A 320 19.80 5.75 -9.88
N THR A 321 19.43 7.03 -9.82
CA THR A 321 18.86 7.75 -10.97
C THR A 321 19.06 9.25 -10.91
N ASP A 322 19.36 9.85 -12.05
CA ASP A 322 19.33 11.29 -12.33
C ASP A 322 18.12 11.67 -13.21
N ASP A 323 17.37 10.69 -13.72
CA ASP A 323 16.17 10.93 -14.54
C ASP A 323 15.06 11.61 -13.71
N ILE A 324 14.88 12.91 -13.98
CA ILE A 324 13.90 13.76 -13.32
C ILE A 324 12.46 13.25 -13.50
N ASN A 325 12.16 12.52 -14.58
CA ASN A 325 10.84 11.96 -14.80
C ASN A 325 10.52 10.82 -13.83
N ILE A 326 11.54 10.12 -13.33
CA ILE A 326 11.41 9.07 -12.31
C ILE A 326 11.36 9.71 -10.92
N ILE A 327 12.28 10.64 -10.64
CA ILE A 327 12.34 11.35 -9.33
C ILE A 327 11.05 12.14 -9.07
N ASN A 328 10.46 12.71 -10.12
CA ASN A 328 9.26 13.54 -10.07
C ASN A 328 8.02 12.85 -10.67
N TYR A 329 8.00 11.51 -10.71
CA TYR A 329 6.83 10.75 -11.19
C TYR A 329 5.65 10.95 -10.22
N HIS A 330 4.49 11.40 -10.72
CA HIS A 330 3.36 11.91 -9.93
C HIS A 330 3.71 13.07 -8.98
N GLY A 331 4.79 13.80 -9.25
CA GLY A 331 5.26 14.93 -8.45
C GLY A 331 4.21 16.03 -8.25
N PHE A 332 4.24 16.66 -7.07
CA PHE A 332 3.35 17.78 -6.75
C PHE A 332 3.73 19.04 -7.54
N LEU A 333 5.02 19.22 -7.81
CA LEU A 333 5.58 20.35 -8.54
C LEU A 333 6.01 19.88 -9.93
N ASP A 334 5.32 20.34 -10.98
CA ASP A 334 5.61 20.00 -12.39
C ASP A 334 5.88 18.51 -12.64
N GLY A 335 5.06 17.66 -12.02
CA GLY A 335 5.21 16.21 -12.03
C GLY A 335 5.10 15.58 -13.41
N SER A 336 5.81 14.46 -13.60
CA SER A 336 5.72 13.60 -14.78
C SER A 336 4.72 12.47 -14.54
N ASN A 337 3.96 12.08 -15.56
CA ASN A 337 3.18 10.84 -15.58
C ASN A 337 3.69 9.87 -16.66
N LYS A 338 4.93 10.08 -17.13
CA LYS A 338 5.52 9.28 -18.20
C LYS A 338 6.02 7.95 -17.66
N LYS A 339 5.28 6.88 -17.96
CA LYS A 339 5.71 5.52 -17.67
C LYS A 339 6.87 5.11 -18.58
N SER A 340 7.94 4.60 -17.97
CA SER A 340 9.15 4.12 -18.65
C SER A 340 9.47 2.66 -18.33
N ILE A 341 8.77 2.05 -17.36
CA ILE A 341 8.83 0.60 -17.11
C ILE A 341 8.46 -0.17 -18.38
N LYS A 342 9.33 -1.12 -18.77
CA LYS A 342 9.11 -2.00 -19.93
C LYS A 342 8.42 -3.31 -19.59
N GLU A 343 8.75 -3.87 -18.43
CA GLU A 343 8.23 -5.13 -17.92
C GLU A 343 7.93 -4.96 -16.43
N TYR A 344 6.75 -5.38 -16.00
CA TYR A 344 6.33 -5.27 -14.60
C TYR A 344 6.86 -6.47 -13.81
N ILE A 345 7.55 -6.20 -12.72
CA ILE A 345 8.04 -7.21 -11.78
C ILE A 345 6.96 -7.43 -10.74
N SER A 346 6.38 -8.62 -10.73
CA SER A 346 5.38 -9.01 -9.71
C SER A 346 6.08 -9.19 -8.37
N ILE A 347 5.52 -8.62 -7.31
CA ILE A 347 6.12 -8.65 -5.97
C ILE A 347 5.20 -9.38 -4.99
N LEU A 348 5.65 -10.51 -4.49
CA LEU A 348 5.08 -11.17 -3.32
C LEU A 348 5.66 -10.52 -2.07
N SER A 349 4.80 -10.09 -1.15
CA SER A 349 5.17 -9.71 0.22
C SER A 349 4.47 -10.65 1.18
N SER A 350 5.18 -11.07 2.22
CA SER A 350 4.64 -11.90 3.30
C SER A 350 5.17 -11.37 4.63
N LYS A 351 4.37 -11.45 5.69
CA LYS A 351 4.92 -11.43 7.05
C LYS A 351 5.91 -12.58 7.24
N ALA A 352 6.76 -12.49 8.28
CA ALA A 352 7.69 -13.56 8.60
C ALA A 352 6.99 -14.92 8.66
N ILE A 353 7.60 -15.87 7.95
CA ILE A 353 7.19 -17.27 7.91
C ILE A 353 8.24 -18.04 8.73
N ALA A 354 7.80 -18.73 9.77
CA ALA A 354 8.69 -19.49 10.64
C ALA A 354 9.02 -20.86 10.02
N SER A 355 8.09 -21.44 9.26
CA SER A 355 8.31 -22.69 8.55
C SER A 355 9.32 -22.52 7.41
N ASP A 356 10.06 -23.61 7.14
CA ASP A 356 10.66 -23.80 5.83
C ASP A 356 9.58 -23.78 4.75
N PHE A 357 9.91 -23.24 3.58
CA PHE A 357 8.97 -23.13 2.46
C PHE A 357 9.65 -23.35 1.11
N SER A 358 8.84 -23.68 0.10
CA SER A 358 9.24 -23.68 -1.29
C SER A 358 8.36 -22.73 -2.10
N LEU A 359 8.98 -21.87 -2.91
CA LEU A 359 8.31 -20.92 -3.80
C LEU A 359 8.68 -21.23 -5.26
N ARG A 360 7.69 -21.37 -6.13
CA ARG A 360 7.88 -21.69 -7.55
C ARG A 360 6.92 -20.92 -8.46
N LYS A 361 7.36 -20.59 -9.67
CA LYS A 361 6.47 -20.07 -10.73
C LYS A 361 5.53 -21.15 -11.24
N ILE A 362 4.34 -20.74 -11.66
CA ILE A 362 3.35 -21.62 -12.27
C ILE A 362 2.84 -21.06 -13.61
N ASN A 363 2.28 -21.93 -14.44
CA ASN A 363 1.44 -21.55 -15.57
C ASN A 363 0.00 -21.94 -15.23
N MET A 364 -0.88 -20.95 -15.11
CA MET A 364 -2.29 -21.14 -14.84
C MET A 364 -3.06 -21.49 -16.12
N ASN A 365 -3.94 -22.48 -16.03
CA ASN A 365 -4.89 -22.82 -17.08
C ASN A 365 -6.23 -22.11 -16.80
N SER A 366 -7.06 -21.93 -17.83
CA SER A 366 -8.36 -21.24 -17.71
C SER A 366 -9.33 -21.91 -16.72
N ASN A 367 -9.16 -23.20 -16.43
CA ASN A 367 -9.99 -23.94 -15.48
C ASN A 367 -9.49 -23.86 -14.02
N GLY A 368 -8.48 -23.04 -13.71
CA GLY A 368 -7.90 -22.90 -12.38
C GLY A 368 -6.85 -23.95 -12.00
N SER A 369 -6.64 -24.96 -12.84
CA SER A 369 -5.51 -25.88 -12.67
C SER A 369 -4.21 -25.21 -13.10
N TYR A 370 -3.07 -25.62 -12.54
CA TYR A 370 -1.77 -25.07 -12.90
C TYR A 370 -0.69 -26.13 -13.00
N ALA A 371 0.36 -25.80 -13.76
CA ALA A 371 1.58 -26.60 -13.86
C ALA A 371 2.78 -25.83 -13.33
N ILE A 372 3.63 -26.48 -12.54
CA ILE A 372 4.90 -25.90 -12.07
C ILE A 372 5.78 -25.61 -13.29
N ASN A 373 6.26 -24.38 -13.38
CA ASN A 373 7.21 -24.01 -14.41
C ASN A 373 8.61 -24.54 -14.04
N SER A 374 9.14 -25.46 -14.84
CA SER A 374 10.43 -26.11 -14.63
C SER A 374 11.64 -25.32 -15.19
N GLY A 375 11.43 -24.05 -15.58
CA GLY A 375 12.52 -23.12 -15.91
C GLY A 375 13.51 -22.93 -14.76
N SER A 376 14.70 -22.38 -15.04
CA SER A 376 15.79 -22.21 -14.06
C SER A 376 15.29 -21.57 -12.76
N GLU A 377 15.74 -22.09 -11.62
CA GLU A 377 15.40 -21.59 -10.28
C GLU A 377 15.77 -20.11 -10.04
N ASP A 378 16.44 -19.47 -11.00
CA ASP A 378 17.08 -18.14 -10.93
C ASP A 378 16.15 -16.93 -11.11
N ASP A 379 14.85 -17.14 -11.36
CA ASP A 379 13.93 -16.03 -11.68
C ASP A 379 13.12 -15.48 -10.50
N ILE A 380 13.16 -16.13 -9.33
CA ILE A 380 12.54 -15.62 -8.10
C ILE A 380 13.64 -15.19 -7.15
N LYS A 381 13.64 -13.92 -6.76
CA LYS A 381 14.67 -13.35 -5.89
C LYS A 381 14.08 -12.70 -4.65
N MET A 382 14.64 -13.05 -3.50
CA MET A 382 14.30 -12.44 -2.22
C MET A 382 15.07 -11.12 -2.04
N PHE A 383 14.46 -10.13 -1.38
CA PHE A 383 15.07 -8.82 -1.10
C PHE A 383 14.39 -8.11 0.07
N SER A 384 15.08 -7.09 0.59
CA SER A 384 14.56 -6.08 1.52
C SER A 384 14.31 -4.74 0.79
N SER A 385 13.27 -4.00 1.18
CA SER A 385 12.86 -2.72 0.56
C SER A 385 12.83 -1.58 1.59
N PHE A 386 13.02 -0.32 1.15
CA PHE A 386 13.11 0.83 2.06
C PHE A 386 11.73 1.31 2.51
N MET A 387 10.67 0.78 1.88
CA MET A 387 9.26 1.05 2.22
C MET A 387 8.83 0.44 3.55
N ASP A 388 9.61 -0.51 4.07
CA ASP A 388 9.26 -1.33 5.24
C ASP A 388 10.26 -1.15 6.38
N SER A 389 10.56 0.10 6.76
CA SER A 389 11.36 0.40 7.95
C SER A 389 10.67 0.06 9.29
N SER A 390 9.59 -0.75 9.28
CA SER A 390 9.01 -1.30 10.50
C SER A 390 9.82 -2.50 10.95
N ALA A 391 10.27 -2.45 12.21
CA ALA A 391 10.92 -3.57 12.87
C ALA A 391 10.07 -4.85 12.71
N GLN A 392 10.76 -5.93 12.31
CA GLN A 392 10.28 -7.30 12.10
C GLN A 392 9.66 -7.62 10.71
N SER A 393 10.55 -8.01 9.80
CA SER A 393 10.52 -9.34 9.14
C SER A 393 9.50 -9.62 8.02
N ASP A 394 9.09 -8.62 7.22
CA ASP A 394 8.35 -8.91 5.98
C ASP A 394 9.31 -9.44 4.90
N ILE A 395 9.06 -10.66 4.42
CA ILE A 395 9.82 -11.31 3.35
C ILE A 395 9.21 -10.89 2.01
N LYS A 396 10.03 -10.39 1.10
CA LYS A 396 9.58 -10.03 -0.24
C LYS A 396 10.29 -10.84 -1.32
N PHE A 397 9.55 -11.25 -2.33
CA PHE A 397 10.06 -11.95 -3.51
C PHE A 397 9.65 -11.21 -4.77
N ALA A 398 10.63 -10.96 -5.63
CA ALA A 398 10.36 -10.57 -6.99
C ALA A 398 10.25 -11.78 -7.89
N ILE A 399 9.23 -11.73 -8.73
CA ILE A 399 8.90 -12.75 -9.70
C ILE A 399 8.95 -12.07 -11.06
N GLY A 400 10.03 -12.32 -11.80
CA GLY A 400 10.13 -11.87 -13.20
C GLY A 400 9.12 -12.60 -14.08
N ASP A 401 8.85 -12.07 -15.28
CA ASP A 401 7.78 -12.53 -16.17
C ASP A 401 6.39 -12.28 -15.56
N SER A 402 5.83 -11.10 -15.86
CA SER A 402 4.51 -10.65 -15.37
C SER A 402 3.35 -11.54 -15.80
N SER A 403 3.57 -12.50 -16.70
CA SER A 403 2.57 -13.46 -17.17
C SER A 403 2.44 -14.69 -16.25
N LYS A 404 3.28 -14.85 -15.23
CA LYS A 404 3.33 -16.06 -14.40
C LYS A 404 2.77 -15.81 -13.01
N GLY A 405 1.98 -16.77 -12.53
CA GLY A 405 1.66 -16.91 -11.12
C GLY A 405 2.77 -17.58 -10.33
N CYS A 406 2.55 -17.74 -9.02
CA CYS A 406 3.42 -18.54 -8.16
C CYS A 406 2.63 -19.39 -7.16
N ILE A 407 3.31 -20.42 -6.67
CA ILE A 407 2.87 -21.26 -5.56
C ILE A 407 3.92 -21.24 -4.46
N MET A 408 3.47 -21.02 -3.22
CA MET A 408 4.24 -21.26 -2.02
C MET A 408 3.68 -22.48 -1.28
N ASN A 409 4.55 -23.42 -0.89
CA ASN A 409 4.21 -24.52 0.00
C ASN A 409 5.06 -24.41 1.27
N LEU A 410 4.44 -24.57 2.43
CA LEU A 410 5.10 -24.56 3.73
C LEU A 410 5.29 -26.00 4.22
N ASP A 411 6.45 -26.27 4.82
CA ASP A 411 6.75 -27.59 5.39
C ASP A 411 5.91 -27.88 6.64
N GLN A 412 5.47 -26.85 7.36
CA GLN A 412 4.58 -26.89 8.51
C GLN A 412 3.45 -25.87 8.34
N LYS A 413 2.27 -26.18 8.89
CA LYS A 413 1.14 -25.24 8.88
C LYS A 413 1.40 -24.09 9.84
N GLU A 414 1.13 -22.87 9.38
CA GLU A 414 1.19 -21.67 10.22
C GLU A 414 0.25 -20.58 9.69
N ASN A 415 0.11 -19.52 10.46
CA ASN A 415 -0.68 -18.36 10.03
C ASN A 415 0.08 -17.59 8.98
N ILE A 416 -0.58 -17.28 7.88
CA ILE A 416 -0.01 -16.52 6.78
C ILE A 416 -0.71 -15.17 6.62
N ASP A 417 0.06 -14.19 6.18
CA ASP A 417 -0.41 -12.87 5.77
C ASP A 417 0.44 -12.47 4.58
N MET A 418 -0.10 -12.68 3.39
CA MET A 418 0.60 -12.54 2.13
C MET A 418 -0.17 -11.65 1.17
N SER A 419 0.56 -10.88 0.37
CA SER A 419 0.00 -10.08 -0.72
C SER A 419 0.87 -10.19 -1.96
N MET A 420 0.26 -10.31 -3.12
CA MET A 420 0.90 -10.30 -4.42
C MET A 420 0.50 -9.04 -5.18
N ARG A 421 1.49 -8.21 -5.52
CA ARG A 421 1.30 -7.02 -6.36
C ARG A 421 1.64 -7.36 -7.82
N TYR A 422 0.61 -7.39 -8.64
CA TYR A 422 0.68 -7.38 -10.10
C TYR A 422 0.48 -5.96 -10.63
N GLN A 423 0.65 -5.78 -11.95
CA GLN A 423 0.55 -4.45 -12.58
C GLN A 423 -0.79 -3.76 -12.32
N ASN A 424 -1.89 -4.52 -12.32
CA ASN A 424 -3.24 -3.96 -12.20
C ASN A 424 -4.02 -4.50 -11.02
N ASP A 425 -3.41 -5.40 -10.25
CA ASP A 425 -4.09 -6.11 -9.16
C ASP A 425 -3.17 -6.23 -7.95
N LEU A 426 -3.71 -5.96 -6.77
CA LEU A 426 -3.13 -6.34 -5.48
C LEU A 426 -4.04 -7.41 -4.88
N ILE A 427 -3.50 -8.62 -4.75
CA ILE A 427 -4.25 -9.78 -4.27
C ILE A 427 -3.67 -10.19 -2.93
N SER A 428 -4.49 -10.31 -1.89
CA SER A 428 -4.02 -10.65 -0.54
C SER A 428 -4.75 -11.86 0.03
N VAL A 429 -4.05 -12.59 0.91
CA VAL A 429 -4.60 -13.69 1.68
C VAL A 429 -4.10 -13.63 3.12
N ASN A 430 -5.04 -13.72 4.05
CA ASN A 430 -4.77 -14.11 5.43
C ASN A 430 -5.46 -15.45 5.67
N PHE A 431 -4.71 -16.44 6.13
CA PHE A 431 -5.22 -17.79 6.35
C PHE A 431 -4.55 -18.38 7.58
N GLU A 432 -5.35 -18.86 8.54
CA GLU A 432 -4.83 -19.51 9.75
C GLU A 432 -4.45 -20.96 9.45
N ASN A 433 -3.28 -21.41 9.91
CA ASN A 433 -2.78 -22.77 9.68
C ASN A 433 -2.75 -23.19 8.19
N ALA A 434 -2.26 -22.33 7.31
CA ALA A 434 -2.05 -22.65 5.89
C ALA A 434 -0.79 -23.49 5.69
N ASP A 435 -0.79 -24.37 4.68
CA ASP A 435 0.41 -25.03 4.14
C ASP A 435 0.64 -24.74 2.65
N LYS A 436 -0.31 -24.06 1.98
CA LYS A 436 -0.24 -23.77 0.55
C LYS A 436 -0.90 -22.43 0.22
N VAL A 437 -0.25 -21.66 -0.65
CA VAL A 437 -0.79 -20.44 -1.25
C VAL A 437 -0.46 -20.39 -2.73
N VAL A 438 -1.42 -19.98 -3.55
CA VAL A 438 -1.23 -19.74 -4.99
C VAL A 438 -1.74 -18.34 -5.32
N PHE A 439 -0.99 -17.63 -6.16
CA PHE A 439 -1.42 -16.39 -6.79
C PHE A 439 -1.21 -16.49 -8.29
N ASP A 440 -2.07 -15.84 -9.09
CA ASP A 440 -1.86 -15.70 -10.53
C ASP A 440 -2.34 -14.33 -11.06
N PRO A 441 -1.65 -13.74 -12.07
CA PRO A 441 -2.00 -12.43 -12.64
C PRO A 441 -3.41 -12.34 -13.23
N SER A 442 -4.10 -13.45 -13.45
CA SER A 442 -5.51 -13.46 -13.90
C SER A 442 -6.50 -12.96 -12.85
N GLY A 443 -6.04 -12.60 -11.65
CA GLY A 443 -6.92 -12.26 -10.52
C GLY A 443 -7.38 -13.51 -9.76
N TYR A 444 -6.47 -14.49 -9.59
CA TYR A 444 -6.71 -15.74 -8.89
C TYR A 444 -5.86 -15.82 -7.63
N VAL A 445 -6.49 -16.24 -6.53
CA VAL A 445 -5.83 -16.63 -5.28
C VAL A 445 -6.42 -17.93 -4.76
N GLU A 446 -5.56 -18.79 -4.23
CA GLU A 446 -5.94 -20.03 -3.56
C GLU A 446 -5.12 -20.19 -2.29
N ALA A 447 -5.76 -20.66 -1.23
CA ALA A 447 -5.09 -21.07 -0.01
C ALA A 447 -5.64 -22.41 0.48
N GLY A 448 -4.75 -23.19 1.09
CA GLY A 448 -5.08 -24.49 1.68
C GLY A 448 -4.35 -24.72 2.98
N GLY A 449 -4.97 -25.47 3.89
CA GLY A 449 -4.39 -25.79 5.19
C GLY A 449 -5.30 -26.66 6.05
N GLU A 450 -5.43 -26.28 7.32
CA GLU A 450 -6.49 -26.80 8.21
C GLU A 450 -7.77 -25.99 8.07
N ASN A 451 -8.89 -26.59 8.49
CA ASN A 451 -10.18 -25.90 8.50
C ASN A 451 -10.14 -24.73 9.50
N SER A 452 -9.93 -23.53 8.97
CA SER A 452 -9.57 -22.35 9.75
C SER A 452 -10.15 -21.08 9.12
N SER A 453 -10.01 -19.95 9.81
CA SER A 453 -10.41 -18.66 9.27
C SER A 453 -9.56 -18.29 8.05
N TYR A 454 -10.20 -17.77 7.02
CA TYR A 454 -9.55 -17.17 5.86
C TYR A 454 -10.13 -15.79 5.53
N HIS A 455 -9.31 -14.99 4.86
CA HIS A 455 -9.67 -13.70 4.29
C HIS A 455 -8.92 -13.52 2.97
N LEU A 456 -9.66 -13.36 1.88
CA LEU A 456 -9.15 -13.15 0.53
C LEU A 456 -9.55 -11.75 0.07
N ASP A 457 -8.61 -11.02 -0.53
CA ASP A 457 -8.79 -9.64 -0.96
C ASP A 457 -8.26 -9.46 -2.39
N ILE A 458 -9.02 -8.82 -3.26
CA ILE A 458 -8.58 -8.46 -4.62
C ILE A 458 -8.91 -6.98 -4.86
N ILE A 459 -7.87 -6.16 -4.95
CA ILE A 459 -7.95 -4.75 -5.35
C ILE A 459 -7.48 -4.62 -6.79
N SER A 460 -8.35 -4.13 -7.66
CA SER A 460 -8.08 -3.91 -9.08
C SER A 460 -7.94 -2.42 -9.37
N ASN A 461 -7.05 -2.07 -10.29
CA ASN A 461 -6.98 -0.73 -10.86
C ASN A 461 -8.20 -0.44 -11.75
N ASP A 462 -8.49 0.85 -11.97
CA ASP A 462 -9.62 1.28 -12.78
C ASP A 462 -9.62 0.62 -14.17
N GLY A 463 -10.74 0.01 -14.56
CA GLY A 463 -10.89 -0.72 -15.82
C GLY A 463 -10.38 -2.18 -15.81
N TYR A 464 -9.91 -2.69 -14.67
CA TYR A 464 -9.43 -4.07 -14.52
C TYR A 464 -10.27 -4.93 -13.57
N ALA A 465 -11.22 -4.33 -12.86
CA ALA A 465 -12.24 -5.07 -12.11
C ALA A 465 -13.32 -5.63 -13.07
N PRO A 466 -13.89 -6.81 -12.78
CA PRO A 466 -15.04 -7.36 -13.52
C PRO A 466 -16.38 -6.69 -13.16
N THR A 467 -16.38 -5.79 -12.17
CA THR A 467 -17.52 -5.05 -11.60
C THR A 467 -17.13 -3.58 -11.38
N ASP A 468 -18.08 -2.72 -11.02
CA ASP A 468 -17.79 -1.34 -10.60
C ASP A 468 -17.07 -1.29 -9.23
N TRP A 469 -17.08 -2.39 -8.49
CA TRP A 469 -16.26 -2.54 -7.28
C TRP A 469 -14.79 -2.78 -7.63
N TYR A 470 -13.94 -1.86 -7.20
CA TYR A 470 -12.49 -1.98 -7.40
C TYR A 470 -11.83 -2.83 -6.31
N ASP A 471 -12.49 -3.08 -5.18
CA ASP A 471 -12.01 -3.88 -4.06
C ASP A 471 -13.10 -4.89 -3.68
N ILE A 472 -12.74 -6.17 -3.64
CA ILE A 472 -13.59 -7.24 -3.13
C ILE A 472 -12.83 -8.04 -2.07
N THR A 473 -13.53 -8.29 -0.97
CA THR A 473 -13.04 -9.02 0.17
C THR A 473 -14.01 -10.14 0.52
N VAL A 474 -13.50 -11.36 0.68
CA VAL A 474 -14.27 -12.54 1.07
C VAL A 474 -13.63 -13.17 2.30
N SER A 475 -14.45 -13.49 3.30
CA SER A 475 -13.97 -14.16 4.51
C SER A 475 -14.94 -15.25 4.99
N GLY A 476 -14.37 -16.27 5.62
CA GLY A 476 -15.10 -17.43 6.08
C GLY A 476 -14.20 -18.42 6.81
N ILE A 477 -14.70 -19.63 7.01
CA ILE A 477 -13.94 -20.75 7.57
C ILE A 477 -13.93 -21.87 6.54
N GLY A 478 -12.74 -22.38 6.21
CA GLY A 478 -12.60 -23.48 5.27
C GLY A 478 -11.20 -24.08 5.34
N LYS A 479 -11.02 -25.23 4.71
CA LYS A 479 -9.72 -25.89 4.59
C LYS A 479 -9.06 -25.56 3.26
N GLU A 480 -9.86 -25.45 2.20
CA GLU A 480 -9.40 -25.18 0.84
C GLU A 480 -10.32 -24.11 0.24
N VAL A 481 -9.73 -23.00 -0.17
CA VAL A 481 -10.47 -21.85 -0.72
C VAL A 481 -9.74 -21.28 -1.92
N ASN A 482 -10.49 -20.89 -2.95
CA ASN A 482 -9.98 -20.03 -4.00
C ASN A 482 -11.00 -18.98 -4.43
N LEU A 483 -10.49 -17.81 -4.79
CA LEU A 483 -11.25 -16.71 -5.36
C LEU A 483 -10.62 -16.34 -6.70
N LYS A 484 -11.45 -16.19 -7.74
CA LYS A 484 -10.98 -15.82 -9.08
C LYS A 484 -11.91 -14.80 -9.74
N LYS A 485 -11.35 -13.89 -10.53
CA LYS A 485 -12.13 -13.06 -11.45
C LYS A 485 -12.85 -13.95 -12.49
N ALA A 486 -14.07 -13.56 -12.83
CA ALA A 486 -14.92 -14.22 -13.82
C ALA A 486 -15.66 -13.17 -14.67
N GLU A 487 -16.40 -13.64 -15.66
CA GLU A 487 -17.30 -12.75 -16.43
C GLU A 487 -18.39 -12.21 -15.49
N ASN A 488 -18.47 -10.88 -15.35
CA ASN A 488 -19.44 -10.15 -14.51
C ASN A 488 -19.32 -10.37 -12.99
N GLY A 489 -18.17 -10.83 -12.48
CA GLY A 489 -18.00 -10.97 -11.04
C GLY A 489 -16.80 -11.82 -10.64
N TYR A 490 -16.94 -12.53 -9.52
CA TYR A 490 -15.90 -13.33 -8.90
C TYR A 490 -16.44 -14.70 -8.52
N ILE A 491 -15.73 -15.76 -8.90
CA ILE A 491 -16.09 -17.12 -8.49
C ILE A 491 -15.32 -17.45 -7.22
N LEU A 492 -16.06 -17.78 -6.16
CA LEU A 492 -15.54 -18.30 -4.91
C LEU A 492 -15.78 -19.81 -4.87
N ASN A 493 -14.73 -20.57 -4.59
CA ASN A 493 -14.83 -21.99 -4.31
C ASN A 493 -14.30 -22.25 -2.89
N SER A 494 -15.01 -23.07 -2.12
CA SER A 494 -14.50 -23.57 -0.85
C SER A 494 -15.13 -24.91 -0.49
N ASP A 495 -14.44 -25.70 0.31
CA ASP A 495 -14.99 -26.89 0.94
C ASP A 495 -16.07 -26.59 2.00
N ASN A 496 -16.19 -25.32 2.41
CA ASN A 496 -17.22 -24.86 3.33
C ASN A 496 -17.67 -23.43 2.98
N LEU A 497 -18.90 -23.30 2.46
CA LEU A 497 -19.55 -22.02 2.20
C LEU A 497 -20.67 -21.72 3.21
N LYS A 498 -20.34 -21.83 4.50
CA LYS A 498 -21.20 -21.40 5.62
C LYS A 498 -20.69 -20.10 6.25
N ASP A 499 -21.63 -19.21 6.54
CA ASP A 499 -21.42 -17.89 7.14
C ASP A 499 -20.34 -17.05 6.45
N ILE A 500 -20.36 -17.08 5.11
CA ILE A 500 -19.41 -16.35 4.28
C ILE A 500 -19.77 -14.88 4.26
N ASN A 501 -18.80 -14.03 4.58
CA ASN A 501 -18.94 -12.58 4.52
C ASN A 501 -18.26 -12.06 3.27
N VAL A 502 -19.00 -11.29 2.48
CA VAL A 502 -18.50 -10.57 1.31
C VAL A 502 -18.62 -9.08 1.58
N TYR A 503 -17.54 -8.37 1.33
CA TYR A 503 -17.49 -6.91 1.29
C TYR A 503 -16.96 -6.49 -0.07
N ALA A 504 -17.53 -5.44 -0.65
CA ALA A 504 -17.02 -4.85 -1.87
C ALA A 504 -17.00 -3.33 -1.74
N GLN A 505 -16.20 -2.66 -2.55
CA GLN A 505 -16.08 -1.21 -2.53
C GLN A 505 -15.93 -0.63 -3.94
N SER A 506 -16.74 0.39 -4.23
CA SER A 506 -16.62 1.28 -5.38
C SER A 506 -16.28 2.71 -4.92
N ASP A 507 -16.30 3.67 -5.85
CA ASP A 507 -16.16 5.09 -5.53
C ASP A 507 -17.31 5.65 -4.69
N ASN A 508 -18.53 5.14 -4.86
CA ASN A 508 -19.73 5.70 -4.22
C ASN A 508 -20.42 4.76 -3.24
N ALA A 509 -20.04 3.48 -3.20
CA ALA A 509 -20.68 2.48 -2.36
C ALA A 509 -19.67 1.52 -1.70
N SER A 510 -20.12 0.87 -0.64
CA SER A 510 -19.36 -0.17 0.05
C SER A 510 -20.30 -1.27 0.53
N PRO A 511 -20.94 -1.99 -0.41
CA PRO A 511 -21.93 -3.00 -0.05
C PRO A 511 -21.28 -4.20 0.65
N SER A 512 -22.08 -4.90 1.44
CA SER A 512 -21.69 -6.16 2.05
C SER A 512 -22.88 -7.11 2.13
N CYS A 513 -22.59 -8.41 2.14
CA CYS A 513 -23.59 -9.44 2.39
C CYS A 513 -22.98 -10.60 3.17
N ASN A 514 -23.85 -11.36 3.84
CA ASN A 514 -23.51 -12.65 4.44
C ASN A 514 -24.38 -13.72 3.77
N PHE A 515 -23.80 -14.87 3.45
CA PHE A 515 -24.55 -15.99 2.88
C PHE A 515 -24.05 -17.35 3.36
N SER A 516 -24.91 -18.35 3.19
CA SER A 516 -24.58 -19.76 3.39
C SER A 516 -25.20 -20.57 2.26
N THR A 517 -24.50 -21.62 1.81
CA THR A 517 -24.99 -22.52 0.76
C THR A 517 -24.46 -23.94 0.96
N GLU A 518 -25.10 -24.94 0.37
CA GLU A 518 -24.63 -26.35 0.34
C GLU A 518 -23.74 -26.64 -0.88
N TYR A 519 -23.59 -25.67 -1.78
CA TYR A 519 -22.73 -25.78 -2.96
C TYR A 519 -21.29 -25.44 -2.58
N ASP A 520 -20.32 -26.05 -3.25
CA ASP A 520 -18.89 -25.79 -3.03
C ASP A 520 -18.37 -24.59 -3.84
N SER A 521 -19.26 -23.97 -4.63
CA SER A 521 -18.91 -22.92 -5.60
C SER A 521 -20.06 -21.92 -5.77
N VAL A 522 -19.72 -20.63 -5.80
CA VAL A 522 -20.66 -19.53 -6.08
C VAL A 522 -20.03 -18.48 -7.00
N LEU A 523 -20.87 -17.78 -7.76
CA LEU A 523 -20.55 -16.51 -8.40
C LEU A 523 -21.04 -15.38 -7.50
N ILE A 524 -20.11 -14.50 -7.11
CA ILE A 524 -20.37 -13.22 -6.47
C ILE A 524 -20.41 -12.17 -7.57
N TYR A 525 -21.55 -11.50 -7.77
CA TYR A 525 -21.75 -10.59 -8.88
C TYR A 525 -22.44 -9.30 -8.46
N GLU A 526 -22.32 -8.28 -9.30
CA GLU A 526 -22.95 -6.98 -9.10
C GLU A 526 -24.38 -6.95 -9.64
N ILE A 527 -25.36 -6.80 -8.75
CA ILE A 527 -26.74 -6.47 -9.15
C ILE A 527 -26.82 -4.98 -9.49
N ASN A 528 -26.19 -4.16 -8.65
CA ASN A 528 -25.93 -2.75 -8.82
C ASN A 528 -24.84 -2.32 -7.82
N GLU A 529 -24.34 -1.10 -7.94
CA GLU A 529 -23.22 -0.57 -7.14
C GLU A 529 -23.39 -0.78 -5.62
N ASN A 530 -24.64 -0.81 -5.12
CA ASN A 530 -24.97 -0.94 -3.69
C ASN A 530 -25.45 -2.34 -3.29
N THR A 531 -25.44 -3.34 -4.18
CA THR A 531 -26.05 -4.65 -3.90
C THR A 531 -25.25 -5.80 -4.49
N ILE A 532 -24.84 -6.72 -3.62
CA ILE A 532 -24.14 -7.95 -3.98
C ILE A 532 -25.15 -9.07 -4.23
N GLY A 533 -25.04 -9.71 -5.40
CA GLY A 533 -25.76 -10.93 -5.75
C GLY A 533 -24.86 -12.17 -5.60
N ILE A 534 -25.47 -13.30 -5.28
CA ILE A 534 -24.78 -14.59 -5.16
C ILE A 534 -25.57 -15.62 -5.97
N ALA A 535 -24.92 -16.26 -6.94
CA ALA A 535 -25.51 -17.29 -7.79
C ALA A 535 -24.72 -18.60 -7.70
N VAL A 536 -25.37 -19.73 -7.97
CA VAL A 536 -24.77 -21.08 -8.03
C VAL A 536 -25.01 -21.72 -9.39
N ASP A 537 -24.12 -22.64 -9.75
CA ASP A 537 -24.24 -23.53 -10.90
C ASP A 537 -24.99 -24.80 -10.45
N THR A 538 -26.28 -24.90 -10.77
CA THR A 538 -27.11 -26.01 -10.27
C THR A 538 -27.05 -27.26 -11.14
N ASP A 539 -26.66 -27.12 -12.40
CA ASP A 539 -26.60 -28.21 -13.38
C ASP A 539 -25.16 -28.65 -13.72
N ASN A 540 -24.16 -27.99 -13.12
CA ASN A 540 -22.72 -28.19 -13.30
C ASN A 540 -22.25 -27.97 -14.74
N ASN A 541 -22.86 -27.02 -15.45
CA ASN A 541 -22.49 -26.68 -16.83
C ASN A 541 -21.37 -25.62 -16.93
N GLY A 542 -20.98 -25.01 -15.80
CA GLY A 542 -20.02 -23.92 -15.69
C GLY A 542 -20.63 -22.50 -15.69
N SER A 543 -21.95 -22.39 -15.78
CA SER A 543 -22.71 -21.13 -15.70
C SER A 543 -23.40 -21.03 -14.34
N TYR A 544 -23.47 -19.81 -13.78
CA TYR A 544 -24.06 -19.56 -12.47
C TYR A 544 -25.38 -18.81 -12.66
N GLU A 545 -26.42 -19.52 -13.13
CA GLU A 545 -27.69 -18.91 -13.52
C GLU A 545 -28.75 -18.85 -12.42
N THR A 546 -28.50 -19.44 -11.25
CA THR A 546 -29.52 -19.52 -10.19
C THR A 546 -29.09 -18.74 -8.97
N ASP A 547 -29.81 -17.66 -8.65
CA ASP A 547 -29.58 -16.88 -7.44
C ASP A 547 -29.83 -17.73 -6.19
N ILE A 548 -28.94 -17.64 -5.20
CA ILE A 548 -29.13 -18.40 -3.95
C ILE A 548 -30.44 -18.01 -3.27
N GLN A 549 -30.90 -16.77 -3.42
CA GLN A 549 -32.17 -16.30 -2.88
C GLN A 549 -33.37 -17.01 -3.51
N ASP A 550 -33.25 -17.46 -4.76
CA ASP A 550 -34.29 -18.24 -5.45
C ASP A 550 -34.26 -19.72 -5.07
N ILE A 551 -33.11 -20.23 -4.61
CA ILE A 551 -32.90 -21.61 -4.14
C ILE A 551 -33.21 -21.75 -2.66
N ILE A 552 -33.01 -20.68 -1.89
CA ILE A 552 -33.47 -20.51 -0.52
C ILE A 552 -34.99 -20.57 -0.59
N LYS A 553 -35.49 -21.80 -0.61
CA LYS A 553 -36.86 -22.12 -0.36
C LYS A 553 -37.04 -21.84 1.13
N ILE A 554 -37.39 -20.60 1.46
CA ILE A 554 -37.79 -20.22 2.82
C ILE A 554 -38.86 -21.22 3.24
N LEU A 555 -38.47 -22.18 4.06
CA LEU A 555 -39.39 -23.10 4.69
C LEU A 555 -39.78 -22.43 6.00
N ALA A 556 -40.66 -21.44 5.88
CA ALA A 556 -41.13 -20.67 7.03
C ALA A 556 -41.61 -21.63 8.12
N GLY A 557 -40.99 -21.53 9.30
CA GLY A 557 -41.19 -22.41 10.43
C GLY A 557 -40.10 -23.47 10.67
N ASP A 558 -39.15 -23.69 9.76
CA ASP A 558 -38.01 -24.62 9.94
C ASP A 558 -36.84 -23.92 10.63
N ALA A 559 -37.03 -23.57 11.90
CA ALA A 559 -36.07 -22.81 12.70
C ALA A 559 -34.82 -23.60 13.08
N ASN A 560 -34.83 -24.93 12.97
CA ASN A 560 -33.64 -25.75 13.24
C ASN A 560 -32.91 -26.21 11.95
N ASN A 561 -33.40 -25.83 10.77
CA ASN A 561 -32.91 -26.20 9.44
C ASN A 561 -32.82 -27.72 9.21
N ASP A 562 -33.73 -28.51 9.78
CA ASP A 562 -33.78 -29.97 9.56
C ASP A 562 -34.59 -30.38 8.31
N GLY A 563 -35.11 -29.39 7.58
CA GLY A 563 -35.90 -29.56 6.36
C GLY A 563 -37.37 -29.88 6.60
N LYS A 564 -37.84 -29.77 7.85
CA LYS A 564 -39.24 -29.99 8.25
C LYS A 564 -39.68 -28.90 9.23
N VAL A 565 -40.98 -28.61 9.23
CA VAL A 565 -41.59 -27.74 10.23
C VAL A 565 -42.25 -28.62 11.28
N SER A 566 -41.78 -28.53 12.53
CA SER A 566 -42.24 -29.35 13.65
C SER A 566 -42.17 -28.61 14.98
N ILE A 567 -42.61 -29.26 16.06
CA ILE A 567 -42.46 -28.73 17.41
C ILE A 567 -40.99 -28.47 17.82
N SER A 568 -40.03 -29.16 17.19
CA SER A 568 -38.60 -28.98 17.48
C SER A 568 -38.12 -27.56 17.11
N ASP A 569 -38.72 -26.96 16.08
CA ASP A 569 -38.42 -25.61 15.61
C ASP A 569 -38.91 -24.55 16.60
N ALA A 570 -40.14 -24.73 17.11
CA ALA A 570 -40.65 -23.90 18.20
C ALA A 570 -39.75 -23.98 19.44
N VAL A 571 -39.19 -25.15 19.74
CA VAL A 571 -38.22 -25.32 20.83
C VAL A 571 -36.91 -24.60 20.53
N ALA A 572 -36.39 -24.66 19.31
CA ALA A 572 -35.18 -23.94 18.90
C ALA A 572 -35.34 -22.42 19.05
N ILE A 573 -36.48 -21.86 18.63
CA ILE A 573 -36.82 -20.44 18.83
C ILE A 573 -36.85 -20.09 20.32
N LEU A 574 -37.53 -20.89 21.15
CA LEU A 574 -37.62 -20.63 22.59
C LEU A 574 -36.26 -20.74 23.29
N GLN A 575 -35.40 -21.66 22.86
CA GLN A 575 -34.04 -21.80 23.36
C GLN A 575 -33.17 -20.59 22.99
N TYR A 576 -33.29 -20.12 21.75
CA TYR A 576 -32.63 -18.91 21.28
C TYR A 576 -33.06 -17.66 22.07
N LEU A 577 -34.36 -17.48 22.28
CA LEU A 577 -34.89 -16.36 23.06
C LEU A 577 -34.47 -16.43 24.54
N ALA A 578 -34.34 -17.63 25.10
CA ALA A 578 -33.92 -17.82 26.49
C ALA A 578 -32.41 -17.62 26.69
N ASN A 579 -31.58 -18.03 25.73
CA ASN A 579 -30.13 -17.89 25.77
C ASN A 579 -29.50 -18.02 24.38
N SER A 580 -29.49 -16.92 23.63
CA SER A 580 -28.95 -16.84 22.28
C SER A 580 -27.46 -17.19 22.20
N ASN A 581 -26.69 -16.98 23.28
CA ASN A 581 -25.26 -17.32 23.31
C ASN A 581 -25.02 -18.83 23.33
N LYS A 582 -25.95 -19.60 23.89
CA LYS A 582 -25.85 -21.07 23.96
C LYS A 582 -26.57 -21.77 22.81
N TYR A 583 -27.63 -21.15 22.30
CA TYR A 583 -28.48 -21.67 21.24
C TYR A 583 -28.69 -20.60 20.16
N PRO A 584 -27.65 -20.24 19.40
CA PRO A 584 -27.77 -19.23 18.37
C PRO A 584 -28.69 -19.70 17.23
N LEU A 585 -29.53 -18.78 16.75
CA LEU A 585 -30.18 -18.88 15.44
C LEU A 585 -29.49 -17.89 14.51
N GLU A 586 -28.81 -18.42 13.49
CA GLU A 586 -27.98 -17.66 12.56
C GLU A 586 -28.32 -18.02 11.10
N GLY A 587 -27.94 -17.15 10.17
CA GLY A 587 -28.20 -17.31 8.74
C GLY A 587 -29.65 -17.72 8.42
N GLN A 588 -29.80 -18.84 7.71
CA GLN A 588 -31.09 -19.36 7.25
C GLN A 588 -32.04 -19.75 8.39
N ALA A 589 -31.51 -20.24 9.52
CA ALA A 589 -32.34 -20.68 10.64
C ALA A 589 -33.13 -19.50 11.23
N LYS A 590 -32.50 -18.32 11.28
CA LYS A 590 -33.13 -17.07 11.74
C LYS A 590 -34.17 -16.54 10.75
N ILE A 591 -33.93 -16.71 9.45
CA ILE A 591 -34.87 -16.33 8.38
C ILE A 591 -36.10 -17.25 8.40
N ASN A 592 -35.91 -18.56 8.55
CA ASN A 592 -37.01 -19.52 8.64
C ASN A 592 -37.82 -19.37 9.93
N ALA A 593 -37.17 -18.97 11.03
CA ALA A 593 -37.81 -18.80 12.33
C ALA A 593 -38.82 -17.64 12.37
N ASP A 594 -38.61 -16.58 11.59
CA ASP A 594 -39.54 -15.44 11.47
C ASP A 594 -40.69 -15.82 10.53
N CYS A 595 -41.84 -16.18 11.10
CA CYS A 595 -42.94 -16.81 10.37
C CYS A 595 -44.35 -16.34 10.79
N ASP A 596 -44.46 -15.49 11.81
CA ASP A 596 -45.74 -14.97 12.29
C ASP A 596 -46.28 -13.76 11.52
N GLY A 597 -45.52 -13.25 10.54
CA GLY A 597 -45.88 -12.10 9.72
C GLY A 597 -45.47 -10.75 10.31
N ILE A 598 -44.80 -10.74 11.47
CA ILE A 598 -44.25 -9.56 12.14
C ILE A 598 -42.73 -9.69 12.19
N ALA A 599 -42.04 -8.72 11.60
CA ALA A 599 -40.58 -8.76 11.49
C ALA A 599 -39.88 -8.97 12.85
N GLY A 600 -38.98 -9.96 12.87
CA GLY A 600 -38.13 -10.32 14.00
C GLY A 600 -38.59 -11.60 14.70
N VAL A 601 -37.63 -12.44 15.12
CA VAL A 601 -37.90 -13.70 15.82
C VAL A 601 -38.34 -13.45 17.26
N THR A 602 -39.57 -13.82 17.60
CA THR A 602 -40.18 -13.67 18.92
C THR A 602 -40.82 -14.98 19.41
N GLY A 603 -41.37 -14.96 20.63
CA GLY A 603 -42.14 -16.09 21.14
C GLY A 603 -43.43 -16.35 20.35
N GLN A 604 -43.90 -15.37 19.57
CA GLN A 604 -45.08 -15.50 18.75
C GLN A 604 -44.81 -16.38 17.52
N ASP A 605 -43.62 -16.38 16.95
CA ASP A 605 -43.20 -17.32 15.91
C ASP A 605 -43.25 -18.78 16.39
N ALA A 606 -42.72 -19.03 17.59
CA ALA A 606 -42.79 -20.35 18.21
C ALA A 606 -44.24 -20.81 18.41
N ALA A 607 -45.14 -19.88 18.80
CA ALA A 607 -46.57 -20.17 18.94
C ALA A 607 -47.25 -20.42 17.58
N THR A 608 -46.84 -19.68 16.54
CA THR A 608 -47.33 -19.83 15.17
C THR A 608 -46.93 -21.19 14.58
N ILE A 609 -45.69 -21.64 14.79
CA ILE A 609 -45.23 -22.99 14.42
C ILE A 609 -46.04 -24.06 15.16
N GLN A 610 -46.31 -23.87 16.46
CA GLN A 610 -47.16 -24.78 17.23
C GLN A 610 -48.59 -24.87 16.68
N GLN A 611 -49.16 -23.74 16.24
CA GLN A 611 -50.48 -23.71 15.61
C GLN A 611 -50.48 -24.43 14.25
N TYR A 612 -49.42 -24.28 13.46
CA TYR A 612 -49.26 -24.97 12.18
C TYR A 612 -49.10 -26.48 12.36
N ASP A 613 -48.22 -26.92 13.27
CA ASP A 613 -48.01 -28.34 13.61
C ASP A 613 -49.31 -28.99 14.15
N ALA A 614 -50.11 -28.24 14.92
CA ALA A 614 -51.42 -28.66 15.41
C ALA A 614 -52.54 -28.64 14.36
N GLY A 615 -52.28 -28.15 13.13
CA GLY A 615 -53.28 -28.00 12.07
C GLY A 615 -54.36 -26.94 12.35
N VAL A 616 -54.06 -25.95 13.20
CA VAL A 616 -54.92 -24.80 13.50
C VAL A 616 -54.83 -23.74 12.39
N ILE A 617 -53.67 -23.63 11.76
CA ILE A 617 -53.42 -22.78 10.60
C ILE A 617 -52.83 -23.63 9.46
N ASP A 618 -53.15 -23.26 8.22
CA ASP A 618 -52.89 -24.11 7.05
C ASP A 618 -51.60 -23.75 6.28
N SER A 619 -50.94 -22.65 6.64
CA SER A 619 -49.74 -22.17 5.94
C SER A 619 -48.86 -21.26 6.79
N LEU A 620 -47.56 -21.29 6.52
CA LEU A 620 -46.57 -20.33 6.97
C LEU A 620 -45.88 -19.66 5.77
N PRO A 621 -45.42 -18.41 5.88
CA PRO A 621 -45.67 -17.50 7.00
C PRO A 621 -47.14 -17.06 7.05
N VAL A 622 -47.60 -16.62 8.22
CA VAL A 622 -48.96 -16.03 8.38
C VAL A 622 -48.97 -14.66 7.70
N LYS A 623 -49.99 -14.39 6.87
CA LYS A 623 -50.14 -13.13 6.10
C LYS A 623 -50.95 -12.07 6.84
#